data_AF-A0A427AWV9-F1
#
_entry.id   AF-A0A427AWV9-F1
#
_cell.length_a   1.000
_cell.length_b   1.000
_cell.length_c   1.000
_cell.angle_alpha   90.00
_cell.angle_beta   90.00
_cell.angle_gamma   90.00
#
_symmetry.space_group_name_H-M   'P 1'
#
loop_
_entity.id
_entity.type
_entity.pdbx_description
1 polymer ?
#
loop_
_entity_poly.entity_id
_entity_poly.type
_entity_poly.pdbx_seq_one_letter_code
_entity_poly.pdbx_strand_id
1 'polypeptide(L)'
;LLGYRLYADLKVSEVAALFQADPVALLAANSVDFSVPDVENRILPSGLFLRVPAACSCSGGIRRSLSTRYTVRPADTLSSIAASVYGGLASPDQIQEANNIQDPSALDAGRTLVIPLPCTCFNSSDNFLPAVYLSYVVRQGDSVPAVAARYSTTVTDIMNCHFSLVIRHDFPSSACASMFPKYASDYGLIVANGTYAITASHCVQCSCGPGNLK
;
A
#
# COMPACT_ATOMS: atom_id res chain seq x y z
N LEU A 1 -0.04 -4.42 -1.10
CA LEU A 1 -0.89 -3.21 -1.04
C LEU A 1 -0.70 -2.55 0.32
N LEU A 2 -0.77 -1.23 0.37
CA LEU A 2 -0.83 -0.46 1.60
C LEU A 2 -2.26 0.06 1.81
N GLY A 3 -2.81 -0.15 3.00
CA GLY A 3 -4.08 0.44 3.40
C GLY A 3 -3.84 1.84 3.94
N TYR A 4 -4.19 2.85 3.14
CA TYR A 4 -3.97 4.25 3.46
C TYR A 4 -5.31 4.98 3.61
N ARG A 5 -5.39 5.94 4.54
CA ARG A 5 -6.57 6.81 4.66
C ARG A 5 -6.12 8.25 4.56
N LEU A 6 -6.79 9.01 3.71
CA LEU A 6 -6.46 10.41 3.46
C LEU A 6 -6.63 11.25 4.72
N TYR A 7 -5.61 12.05 5.04
CA TYR A 7 -5.63 12.99 6.16
C TYR A 7 -6.28 14.33 5.80
N ALA A 8 -6.35 14.64 4.50
CA ALA A 8 -6.93 15.86 3.94
C ALA A 8 -7.51 15.55 2.55
N ASP A 9 -8.22 16.52 1.98
CA ASP A 9 -8.61 16.45 0.58
C ASP A 9 -7.33 16.60 -0.27
N LEU A 10 -7.02 15.58 -1.07
CA LEU A 10 -5.79 15.52 -1.87
C LEU A 10 -6.10 15.12 -3.30
N LYS A 11 -5.30 15.62 -4.25
CA LYS A 11 -5.34 15.15 -5.64
C LYS A 11 -4.80 13.73 -5.75
N VAL A 12 -5.26 12.97 -6.74
CA VAL A 12 -4.71 11.63 -7.04
C VAL A 12 -3.19 11.68 -7.22
N SER A 13 -2.68 12.68 -7.94
CA SER A 13 -1.23 12.88 -8.13
C SER A 13 -0.46 13.11 -6.83
N GLU A 14 -1.04 13.82 -5.86
CA GLU A 14 -0.40 14.05 -4.55
C GLU A 14 -0.32 12.76 -3.74
N VAL A 15 -1.39 11.96 -3.75
CA VAL A 15 -1.42 10.66 -3.07
C VAL A 15 -0.45 9.69 -3.75
N ALA A 16 -0.46 9.64 -5.08
CA ALA A 16 0.45 8.80 -5.85
C ALA A 16 1.92 9.17 -5.57
N ALA A 17 2.25 10.46 -5.48
CA ALA A 17 3.59 10.95 -5.16
C ALA A 17 4.06 10.55 -3.76
N LEU A 18 3.19 10.54 -2.74
CA LEU A 18 3.56 10.10 -1.38
C LEU A 18 4.11 8.66 -1.36
N PHE A 19 3.58 7.79 -2.23
CA PHE A 19 3.94 6.37 -2.27
C PHE A 19 4.81 5.98 -3.46
N GLN A 20 5.22 6.96 -4.29
CA GLN A 20 5.88 6.70 -5.58
C GLN A 20 5.09 5.70 -6.44
N ALA A 21 3.77 5.79 -6.40
CA ALA A 21 2.85 4.95 -7.14
C ALA A 21 2.41 5.65 -8.43
N ASP A 22 1.93 4.87 -9.39
CA ASP A 22 1.28 5.40 -10.59
C ASP A 22 -0.18 5.85 -10.27
N PRO A 23 -0.60 7.06 -10.68
CA PRO A 23 -1.96 7.56 -10.45
C PRO A 23 -3.07 6.64 -10.98
N VAL A 24 -2.88 6.06 -12.17
CA VAL A 24 -3.87 5.17 -12.79
C VAL A 24 -3.93 3.85 -12.06
N ALA A 25 -2.80 3.27 -11.69
CA ALA A 25 -2.71 2.05 -10.89
C ALA A 25 -3.34 2.24 -9.49
N LEU A 26 -3.17 3.42 -8.89
CA LEU A 26 -3.82 3.78 -7.62
C LEU A 26 -5.35 3.74 -7.75
N LEU A 27 -5.91 4.31 -8.82
CA LEU A 27 -7.36 4.24 -9.04
C LEU A 27 -7.84 2.84 -9.40
N ALA A 28 -7.11 2.11 -10.24
CA ALA A 28 -7.43 0.75 -10.64
C ALA A 28 -7.49 -0.22 -9.45
N ALA A 29 -6.56 -0.10 -8.50
CA ALA A 29 -6.54 -0.89 -7.26
C ALA A 29 -7.74 -0.62 -6.33
N ASN A 30 -8.44 0.48 -6.56
CA ASN A 30 -9.63 0.90 -5.81
C ASN A 30 -10.92 0.83 -6.63
N SER A 31 -10.87 0.24 -7.84
CA SER A 31 -12.01 0.13 -8.75
C SER A 31 -12.69 1.48 -9.03
N VAL A 32 -11.90 2.54 -9.06
CA VAL A 32 -12.35 3.90 -9.39
C VAL A 32 -12.15 4.11 -10.87
N ASP A 33 -13.17 4.64 -11.55
CA ASP A 33 -13.09 4.95 -12.98
C ASP A 33 -11.93 5.91 -13.28
N PHE A 34 -11.04 5.45 -14.17
CA PHE A 34 -9.84 6.14 -14.65
C PHE A 34 -9.93 6.46 -16.15
N SER A 35 -11.10 6.26 -16.76
CA SER A 35 -11.38 6.53 -18.19
C SER A 35 -11.63 8.01 -18.47
N VAL A 36 -11.77 8.82 -17.42
CA VAL A 36 -11.99 10.26 -17.50
C VAL A 36 -10.67 11.01 -17.76
N PRO A 37 -10.67 12.08 -18.57
CA PRO A 37 -9.50 12.94 -18.72
C PRO A 37 -9.15 13.60 -17.38
N ASP A 38 -7.87 13.92 -17.18
CA ASP A 38 -7.35 14.64 -16.01
C ASP A 38 -7.44 13.88 -14.66
N VAL A 39 -7.25 12.56 -14.72
CA VAL A 39 -7.25 11.67 -13.55
C VAL A 39 -6.34 12.16 -12.42
N GLU A 40 -5.19 12.74 -12.77
CA GLU A 40 -4.17 13.20 -11.83
C GLU A 40 -4.63 14.35 -10.92
N ASN A 41 -5.50 15.23 -11.42
CA ASN A 41 -6.00 16.39 -10.67
C ASN A 41 -7.33 16.13 -9.98
N ARG A 42 -7.91 14.93 -10.14
CA ARG A 42 -9.12 14.54 -9.41
C ARG A 42 -8.88 14.62 -7.91
N ILE A 43 -9.78 15.30 -7.20
CA ILE A 43 -9.71 15.45 -5.74
C ILE A 43 -10.37 14.25 -5.08
N LEU A 44 -9.68 13.65 -4.12
CA LEU A 44 -10.17 12.59 -3.26
C LEU A 44 -10.47 13.16 -1.87
N PRO A 45 -11.65 12.88 -1.29
CA PRO A 45 -12.05 13.47 -0.02
C PRO A 45 -11.27 12.88 1.16
N SER A 46 -11.02 13.72 2.16
CA SER A 46 -10.45 13.35 3.44
C SER A 46 -11.21 12.19 4.08
N GLY A 47 -10.47 11.31 4.77
CA GLY A 47 -11.04 10.11 5.36
C GLY A 47 -11.40 8.99 4.38
N LEU A 48 -11.23 9.17 3.05
CA LEU A 48 -11.34 8.05 2.11
C LEU A 48 -10.22 7.03 2.38
N PHE A 49 -10.59 5.76 2.41
CA PHE A 49 -9.64 4.66 2.52
C PHE A 49 -9.28 4.14 1.12
N LEU A 50 -7.99 4.07 0.84
CA LEU A 50 -7.40 3.67 -0.42
C LEU A 50 -6.47 2.48 -0.23
N ARG A 51 -6.51 1.57 -1.19
CA ARG A 51 -5.54 0.50 -1.40
C ARG A 51 -4.46 1.03 -2.34
N VAL A 52 -3.27 1.27 -1.82
CA VAL A 52 -2.15 1.78 -2.60
C VAL A 52 -1.31 0.62 -3.12
N PRO A 53 -1.09 0.51 -4.45
CA PRO A 53 -0.12 -0.41 -5.02
C PRO A 53 1.28 -0.15 -4.47
N ALA A 54 1.93 -1.20 -3.97
CA ALA A 54 3.28 -1.14 -3.45
C ALA A 54 4.03 -2.37 -3.93
N ALA A 55 5.05 -2.17 -4.78
CA ALA A 55 5.88 -3.25 -5.29
C ALA A 55 6.91 -3.66 -4.22
N CYS A 56 6.69 -4.81 -3.59
CA CYS A 56 7.63 -5.37 -2.61
C CYS A 56 8.57 -6.35 -3.32
N SER A 57 9.88 -6.07 -3.33
CA SER A 57 10.87 -6.93 -3.98
C SER A 57 11.38 -8.01 -3.03
N CYS A 58 10.87 -9.24 -3.16
CA CYS A 58 11.22 -10.35 -2.27
C CYS A 58 12.63 -10.87 -2.53
N SER A 59 13.46 -10.86 -1.50
CA SER A 59 14.80 -11.44 -1.50
C SER A 59 15.06 -11.96 -0.09
N GLY A 60 15.21 -13.27 0.08
CA GLY A 60 15.51 -13.87 1.39
C GLY A 60 14.30 -14.26 2.25
N GLY A 61 13.08 -14.21 1.71
CA GLY A 61 11.96 -15.04 2.19
C GLY A 61 11.06 -14.50 3.30
N ILE A 62 11.42 -13.47 4.09
CA ILE A 62 10.50 -12.92 5.09
C ILE A 62 10.77 -11.41 5.29
N ARG A 63 9.70 -10.60 5.16
CA ARG A 63 9.59 -9.16 5.49
C ARG A 63 10.59 -8.20 4.86
N ARG A 64 10.07 -7.21 4.13
CA ARG A 64 10.83 -6.05 3.72
C ARG A 64 10.12 -4.76 4.05
N SER A 65 10.87 -3.68 4.04
CA SER A 65 10.30 -2.35 3.91
C SER A 65 10.48 -1.88 2.49
N LEU A 66 9.40 -1.35 1.90
CA LEU A 66 9.51 -0.44 0.79
C LEU A 66 10.03 0.89 1.36
N SER A 67 10.83 1.64 0.61
CA SER A 67 11.13 3.02 0.98
C SER A 67 10.49 3.97 -0.01
N THR A 68 9.86 5.02 0.50
CA THR A 68 9.49 6.20 -0.28
C THR A 68 10.28 7.40 0.23
N ARG A 69 10.23 8.51 -0.50
CA ARG A 69 10.92 9.76 -0.14
C ARG A 69 9.90 10.84 0.17
N TYR A 70 10.11 11.54 1.27
CA TYR A 70 9.27 12.66 1.70
C TYR A 70 10.11 13.91 1.93
N THR A 71 9.73 15.02 1.32
CA THR A 71 10.38 16.31 1.57
C THR A 71 9.67 17.02 2.72
N VAL A 72 10.41 17.29 3.79
CA VAL A 72 9.94 17.94 5.02
C VAL A 72 9.39 19.33 4.68
N ARG A 73 8.18 19.62 5.15
CA ARG A 73 7.52 20.91 5.04
C ARG A 73 7.73 21.74 6.31
N PRO A 74 7.55 23.07 6.27
CA PRO A 74 7.59 23.89 7.47
C PRO A 74 6.63 23.37 8.54
N ALA A 75 7.11 23.31 9.79
CA ALA A 75 6.40 22.78 10.96
C ALA A 75 6.14 21.26 10.99
N ASP A 76 6.67 20.49 10.03
CA ASP A 76 6.65 19.04 10.13
C ASP A 76 7.50 18.54 11.30
N THR A 77 6.99 17.54 11.99
CA THR A 77 7.71 16.71 12.97
C THR A 77 7.66 15.25 12.53
N LEU A 78 8.63 14.43 12.96
CA LEU A 78 8.60 12.99 12.69
C LEU A 78 7.28 12.34 13.10
N SER A 79 6.72 12.76 14.25
CA SER A 79 5.41 12.33 14.74
C SER A 79 4.27 12.70 13.80
N SER A 80 4.21 13.94 13.32
CA SER A 80 3.16 14.37 12.39
C SER A 80 3.28 13.70 11.01
N ILE A 81 4.51 13.48 10.52
CA ILE A 81 4.73 12.78 9.26
C ILE A 81 4.27 11.32 9.38
N ALA A 82 4.68 10.63 10.43
CA ALA A 82 4.31 9.25 10.69
C ALA A 82 2.79 9.08 10.86
N ALA A 83 2.18 9.84 11.77
CA ALA A 83 0.79 9.65 12.17
C ALA A 83 -0.21 10.26 11.19
N SER A 84 0.04 11.49 10.71
CA SER A 84 -0.89 12.23 9.86
C SER A 84 -0.62 11.97 8.38
N VAL A 85 0.59 12.25 7.89
CA VAL A 85 0.89 12.15 6.45
C VAL A 85 0.83 10.71 5.97
N TYR A 86 1.47 9.78 6.68
CA TYR A 86 1.51 8.35 6.33
C TYR A 86 0.47 7.50 7.09
N GLY A 87 -0.41 8.12 7.88
CA GLY A 87 -1.54 7.42 8.50
C GLY A 87 -1.15 6.28 9.45
N GLY A 88 0.05 6.36 10.05
CA GLY A 88 0.62 5.31 10.90
C GLY A 88 1.26 4.15 10.12
N LEU A 89 1.47 4.29 8.80
CA LEU A 89 2.18 3.28 8.00
C LEU A 89 3.66 3.14 8.38
N ALA A 90 4.28 4.19 8.91
CA ALA A 90 5.61 4.16 9.51
C ALA A 90 5.53 4.77 10.92
N SER A 91 6.36 4.31 11.86
CA SER A 91 6.50 4.96 13.17
C SER A 91 7.56 6.08 13.12
N PRO A 92 7.51 7.05 14.04
CA PRO A 92 8.54 8.08 14.15
C PRO A 92 9.93 7.49 14.34
N ASP A 93 10.06 6.45 15.17
CA ASP A 93 11.32 5.76 15.44
C ASP A 93 11.86 5.07 14.17
N GLN A 94 11.00 4.42 13.39
CA GLN A 94 11.39 3.81 12.12
C GLN A 94 11.92 4.85 11.12
N ILE A 95 11.28 6.02 11.06
CA ILE A 95 11.74 7.12 10.21
C ILE A 95 13.08 7.67 10.74
N GLN A 96 13.21 7.83 12.06
CA GLN A 96 14.43 8.31 12.70
C GLN A 96 15.62 7.39 12.38
N GLU A 97 15.46 6.09 12.62
CA GLU A 97 16.47 5.05 12.37
C GLU A 97 16.85 4.99 10.89
N ALA A 98 15.86 4.97 9.98
CA ALA A 98 16.10 4.91 8.54
C ALA A 98 16.87 6.12 7.98
N ASN A 99 16.86 7.25 8.69
CA ASN A 99 17.51 8.50 8.28
C ASN A 99 18.71 8.90 9.15
N ASN A 100 19.12 8.05 10.10
CA ASN A 100 20.19 8.32 11.06
C ASN A 100 20.04 9.70 11.75
N ILE A 101 18.82 10.04 12.17
CA ILE A 101 18.53 11.31 12.83
C ILE A 101 18.87 11.19 14.32
N GLN A 102 19.85 11.97 14.80
CA GLN A 102 20.26 11.95 16.20
C GLN A 102 19.30 12.75 17.10
N ASP A 103 18.87 13.93 16.63
CA ASP A 103 17.90 14.78 17.32
C ASP A 103 16.59 14.87 16.52
N PRO A 104 15.50 14.23 16.99
CA PRO A 104 14.18 14.27 16.36
C PRO A 104 13.57 15.67 16.25
N SER A 105 14.02 16.62 17.09
CA SER A 105 13.49 17.98 17.14
C SER A 105 14.16 18.91 16.10
N ALA A 106 15.32 18.53 15.57
CA ALA A 106 16.06 19.26 14.56
C ALA A 106 15.70 18.77 13.14
N LEU A 107 14.45 19.00 12.73
CA LEU A 107 13.97 18.63 11.40
C LEU A 107 13.86 19.87 10.49
N ASP A 108 14.87 20.08 9.65
CA ASP A 108 14.90 21.22 8.72
C ASP A 108 13.93 21.05 7.55
N ALA A 109 13.18 22.11 7.24
CA ALA A 109 12.33 22.16 6.06
C ALA A 109 13.17 22.00 4.77
N GLY A 110 12.64 21.26 3.79
CA GLY A 110 13.33 20.93 2.55
C GLY A 110 14.23 19.70 2.63
N ARG A 111 14.51 19.18 3.82
CA ARG A 111 15.22 17.89 3.97
C ARG A 111 14.38 16.76 3.38
N THR A 112 15.01 15.87 2.64
CA THR A 112 14.34 14.65 2.14
C THR A 112 14.59 13.49 3.09
N LEU A 113 13.51 12.87 3.57
CA LEU A 113 13.51 11.70 4.44
C LEU A 113 13.16 10.45 3.67
N VAL A 114 13.80 9.34 4.04
CA VAL A 114 13.43 7.98 3.67
C VAL A 114 12.35 7.49 4.61
N ILE A 115 11.19 7.12 4.08
CA ILE A 115 10.07 6.61 4.88
C ILE A 115 9.97 5.10 4.66
N PRO A 116 10.27 4.28 5.68
CA PRO A 116 10.14 2.83 5.59
C PRO A 116 8.67 2.43 5.71
N LEU A 117 8.09 1.97 4.60
CA LEU A 117 6.74 1.45 4.52
C LEU A 117 6.75 -0.07 4.64
N PRO A 118 5.80 -0.66 5.37
CA PRO A 118 5.70 -2.10 5.57
C PRO A 118 5.39 -2.79 4.24
N CYS A 119 6.10 -3.87 3.94
CA CYS A 119 5.66 -4.76 2.89
C CYS A 119 5.96 -6.21 3.25
N THR A 120 4.96 -7.06 3.09
CA THR A 120 5.13 -8.49 3.24
C THR A 120 5.01 -9.18 1.92
N CYS A 121 5.87 -10.17 1.78
CA CYS A 121 5.72 -11.15 0.75
C CYS A 121 6.20 -12.48 1.30
N PHE A 122 5.39 -13.49 1.04
CA PHE A 122 5.70 -14.87 1.32
C PHE A 122 6.05 -15.46 -0.03
N ASN A 123 7.28 -15.95 -0.17
CA ASN A 123 7.83 -16.44 -1.44
C ASN A 123 7.15 -17.75 -1.87
N SER A 124 5.84 -17.70 -2.17
CA SER A 124 4.96 -18.84 -2.46
C SER A 124 4.88 -19.90 -1.35
N SER A 125 5.24 -19.56 -0.10
CA SER A 125 5.19 -20.51 1.03
C SER A 125 3.77 -20.89 1.45
N ASP A 126 2.75 -20.24 0.89
CA ASP A 126 1.34 -20.54 1.10
C ASP A 126 0.77 -21.33 -0.09
N ASN A 127 1.20 -22.59 -0.22
CA ASN A 127 0.73 -23.56 -1.22
C ASN A 127 0.78 -23.10 -2.70
N PHE A 128 1.69 -22.19 -3.08
CA PHE A 128 1.78 -21.62 -4.44
C PHE A 128 0.53 -20.89 -4.93
N LEU A 129 -0.38 -20.50 -4.03
CA LEU A 129 -1.52 -19.68 -4.42
C LEU A 129 -1.10 -18.21 -4.54
N PRO A 130 -1.51 -17.51 -5.62
CA PRO A 130 -1.24 -16.09 -5.75
C PRO A 130 -2.04 -15.31 -4.70
N ALA A 131 -1.33 -14.65 -3.79
CA ALA A 131 -1.92 -13.84 -2.74
C ALA A 131 -1.42 -12.39 -2.85
N VAL A 132 -2.35 -11.44 -2.64
CA VAL A 132 -2.01 -10.03 -2.44
C VAL A 132 -2.17 -9.71 -0.96
N TYR A 133 -1.08 -9.30 -0.33
CA TYR A 133 -1.05 -8.85 1.06
C TYR A 133 -1.41 -7.36 1.16
N LEU A 134 -2.29 -7.02 2.09
CA LEU A 134 -2.66 -5.63 2.41
C LEU A 134 -2.19 -5.27 3.81
N SER A 135 -1.20 -4.37 3.93
CA SER A 135 -0.78 -3.84 5.22
C SER A 135 -1.76 -2.79 5.72
N TYR A 136 -2.44 -3.07 6.83
CA TYR A 136 -3.50 -2.22 7.38
C TYR A 136 -3.17 -1.70 8.77
N VAL A 137 -3.42 -0.40 8.98
CA VAL A 137 -3.31 0.26 10.29
C VAL A 137 -4.66 0.19 11.00
N VAL A 138 -4.70 -0.54 12.11
CA VAL A 138 -5.91 -0.75 12.92
C VAL A 138 -6.34 0.56 13.59
N ARG A 139 -7.65 0.81 13.61
CA ARG A 139 -8.24 2.00 14.23
C ARG A 139 -9.04 1.67 15.48
N GLN A 140 -9.30 2.71 16.27
CA GLN A 140 -10.26 2.60 17.36
C GLN A 140 -11.63 2.16 16.82
N GLY A 141 -12.16 1.07 17.36
CA GLY A 141 -13.43 0.46 16.93
C GLY A 141 -13.28 -0.68 15.91
N ASP A 142 -12.09 -0.90 15.34
CA ASP A 142 -11.86 -2.11 14.54
C ASP A 142 -11.77 -3.35 15.44
N SER A 143 -12.32 -4.47 14.96
CA SER A 143 -12.12 -5.79 15.57
C SER A 143 -11.57 -6.76 14.54
N VAL A 144 -10.70 -7.68 14.97
CA VAL A 144 -10.10 -8.68 14.07
C VAL A 144 -11.17 -9.43 13.26
N PRO A 145 -12.29 -9.92 13.85
CA PRO A 145 -13.34 -10.59 13.08
C PRO A 145 -14.02 -9.69 12.04
N ALA A 146 -14.30 -8.43 12.37
CA ALA A 146 -14.93 -7.50 11.44
C ALA A 146 -14.01 -7.17 10.26
N VAL A 147 -12.71 -7.03 10.52
CA VAL A 147 -11.72 -6.79 9.49
C VAL A 147 -11.51 -8.04 8.62
N ALA A 148 -11.50 -9.24 9.22
CA ALA A 148 -11.46 -10.52 8.50
C ALA A 148 -12.62 -10.65 7.51
N ALA A 149 -13.84 -10.41 7.99
CA ALA A 149 -15.05 -10.45 7.17
C ALA A 149 -14.99 -9.43 6.02
N ARG A 150 -14.52 -8.21 6.28
CA ARG A 150 -14.41 -7.14 5.29
C ARG A 150 -13.47 -7.49 4.13
N TYR A 151 -12.39 -8.22 4.39
CA TYR A 151 -11.39 -8.59 3.38
C TYR A 151 -11.49 -10.05 2.94
N SER A 152 -12.60 -10.72 3.27
CA SER A 152 -12.86 -12.13 2.90
C SER A 152 -11.70 -13.07 3.27
N THR A 153 -11.15 -12.87 4.46
CA THR A 153 -10.06 -13.66 5.05
C THR A 153 -10.48 -14.19 6.42
N THR A 154 -9.68 -15.09 7.03
CA THR A 154 -10.02 -15.67 8.32
C THR A 154 -9.28 -14.98 9.48
N VAL A 155 -9.87 -15.04 10.68
CA VAL A 155 -9.20 -14.58 11.91
C VAL A 155 -7.87 -15.31 12.11
N THR A 156 -7.83 -16.60 11.77
CA THR A 156 -6.64 -17.44 11.86
C THR A 156 -5.54 -16.95 10.92
N ASP A 157 -5.86 -16.61 9.67
CA ASP A 157 -4.89 -16.06 8.71
C ASP A 157 -4.33 -14.72 9.17
N ILE A 158 -5.19 -13.87 9.73
CA ILE A 158 -4.79 -12.59 10.32
C ILE A 158 -3.83 -12.81 11.47
N MET A 159 -4.18 -13.68 12.41
CA MET A 159 -3.35 -14.00 13.58
C MET A 159 -2.02 -14.66 13.20
N ASN A 160 -2.01 -15.51 12.17
CA ASN A 160 -0.81 -16.18 11.69
C ASN A 160 0.17 -15.23 10.98
N CYS A 161 -0.31 -14.10 10.42
CA CYS A 161 0.55 -13.06 9.84
C CYS A 161 1.31 -12.22 10.89
N HIS A 162 1.04 -12.37 12.20
CA HIS A 162 1.77 -11.66 13.26
C HIS A 162 3.19 -12.18 13.43
N PHE A 163 4.15 -11.50 12.83
CA PHE A 163 5.46 -11.33 13.47
C PHE A 163 5.60 -9.89 13.98
N SER A 164 6.37 -9.67 15.03
CA SER A 164 6.21 -8.58 16.00
C SER A 164 6.30 -7.10 15.54
N LEU A 165 5.65 -6.26 16.38
CA LEU A 165 5.78 -4.83 16.68
C LEU A 165 4.97 -3.78 15.87
N VAL A 166 4.04 -3.14 16.61
CA VAL A 166 2.96 -2.19 16.22
C VAL A 166 1.86 -2.85 15.39
N ILE A 167 0.64 -2.89 15.95
CA ILE A 167 -0.53 -3.62 15.45
C ILE A 167 -0.78 -3.31 13.96
N ARG A 168 -0.23 -4.15 13.09
CA ARG A 168 -0.26 -4.03 11.63
C ARG A 168 -0.51 -5.43 11.08
N HIS A 169 -1.67 -5.62 10.48
CA HIS A 169 -2.12 -6.91 9.98
C HIS A 169 -2.03 -6.93 8.45
N ASP A 170 -1.50 -8.01 7.89
CA ASP A 170 -1.42 -8.27 6.46
C ASP A 170 -2.50 -9.30 6.07
N PHE A 171 -3.40 -8.96 5.15
CA PHE A 171 -4.51 -9.84 4.73
C PHE A 171 -4.22 -10.57 3.42
N PRO A 172 -4.37 -11.90 3.31
CA PRO A 172 -4.48 -12.58 2.03
C PRO A 172 -5.89 -12.37 1.46
N SER A 173 -6.00 -11.65 0.36
CA SER A 173 -7.22 -11.62 -0.47
C SER A 173 -7.10 -12.65 -1.59
N SER A 174 -8.20 -13.33 -1.94
CA SER A 174 -8.25 -14.15 -3.15
C SER A 174 -7.79 -13.29 -4.33
N ALA A 175 -6.86 -13.77 -5.13
CA ALA A 175 -6.27 -12.99 -6.20
C ALA A 175 -6.04 -13.85 -7.44
N CYS A 176 -5.96 -13.22 -8.60
CA CYS A 176 -5.71 -13.88 -9.87
C CYS A 176 -4.25 -13.66 -10.26
N ALA A 177 -3.51 -14.75 -10.49
CA ALA A 177 -2.21 -14.66 -11.14
C ALA A 177 -2.38 -14.49 -12.65
N SER A 178 -1.57 -13.60 -13.23
CA SER A 178 -1.35 -13.57 -14.67
C SER A 178 -0.52 -14.77 -15.14
N MET A 179 -0.66 -15.12 -16.42
CA MET A 179 0.16 -16.13 -17.10
C MET A 179 1.18 -15.48 -18.04
N PHE A 180 1.64 -14.27 -17.74
CA PHE A 180 2.66 -13.60 -18.56
C PHE A 180 3.95 -14.45 -18.61
N PRO A 181 4.71 -14.40 -19.72
CA PRO A 181 5.94 -15.16 -19.84
C PRO A 181 7.03 -14.59 -18.93
N LYS A 182 7.99 -15.44 -18.49
CA LYS A 182 9.05 -15.08 -17.54
C LYS A 182 9.95 -13.91 -17.94
N TYR A 183 10.04 -13.63 -19.24
CA TYR A 183 10.84 -12.52 -19.77
C TYR A 183 10.10 -11.18 -19.73
N ALA A 184 8.79 -11.18 -19.47
CA ALA A 184 7.99 -9.97 -19.41
C ALA A 184 8.22 -9.25 -18.08
N SER A 185 8.25 -7.92 -18.11
CA SER A 185 8.44 -7.08 -16.91
C SER A 185 7.31 -7.22 -15.89
N ASP A 186 6.15 -7.69 -16.33
CA ASP A 186 4.94 -7.94 -15.57
C ASP A 186 4.71 -9.43 -15.28
N TYR A 187 5.74 -10.27 -15.48
CA TYR A 187 5.73 -11.64 -15.02
C TYR A 187 5.40 -11.72 -13.52
N GLY A 188 4.42 -12.56 -13.18
CA GLY A 188 3.97 -12.72 -11.81
C GLY A 188 3.06 -11.58 -11.32
N LEU A 189 2.46 -10.80 -12.22
CA LEU A 189 1.40 -9.85 -11.86
C LEU A 189 0.25 -10.60 -11.18
N ILE A 190 -0.12 -10.16 -9.98
CA ILE A 190 -1.25 -10.68 -9.21
C ILE A 190 -2.24 -9.54 -8.98
N VAL A 191 -3.51 -9.78 -9.31
CA VAL A 191 -4.59 -8.79 -9.17
C VAL A 191 -5.56 -9.26 -8.09
N ALA A 192 -5.84 -8.41 -7.09
CA ALA A 192 -6.78 -8.75 -6.03
C ALA A 192 -8.21 -8.87 -6.58
N ASN A 193 -8.99 -9.82 -6.07
CA ASN A 193 -10.38 -10.01 -6.50
C ASN A 193 -11.24 -8.74 -6.32
N GLY A 194 -12.04 -8.42 -7.33
CA GLY A 194 -12.84 -7.20 -7.42
C GLY A 194 -12.07 -5.95 -7.82
N THR A 195 -10.79 -6.07 -8.22
CA THR A 195 -9.94 -4.94 -8.61
C THR A 195 -9.33 -5.12 -9.99
N TYR A 196 -8.69 -4.07 -10.48
CA TYR A 196 -7.99 -4.04 -11.74
C TYR A 196 -6.51 -3.69 -11.51
N ALA A 197 -5.65 -4.20 -12.38
CA ALA A 197 -4.27 -3.75 -12.51
C ALA A 197 -4.00 -3.33 -13.95
N ILE A 198 -3.18 -2.30 -14.10
CA ILE A 198 -2.75 -1.79 -15.40
C ILE A 198 -1.29 -2.17 -15.60
N THR A 199 -0.95 -2.72 -16.75
CA THR A 199 0.40 -3.17 -17.12
C THR A 199 0.73 -2.78 -18.56
N ALA A 200 1.92 -3.16 -19.03
CA ALA A 200 2.44 -2.89 -20.37
C ALA A 200 2.33 -1.40 -20.73
N SER A 201 2.85 -0.52 -19.85
CA SER A 201 2.86 0.94 -20.03
C SER A 201 1.47 1.52 -20.32
N HIS A 202 0.46 1.07 -19.57
CA HIS A 202 -0.94 1.48 -19.69
C HIS A 202 -1.70 0.95 -20.91
N CYS A 203 -1.15 -0.02 -21.64
CA CYS A 203 -1.84 -0.64 -22.79
C CYS A 203 -2.74 -1.81 -22.40
N VAL A 204 -2.51 -2.45 -21.25
CA VAL A 204 -3.20 -3.68 -20.85
C VAL A 204 -3.84 -3.50 -19.49
N GLN A 205 -5.14 -3.78 -19.40
CA GLN A 205 -5.90 -3.83 -18.16
C GLN A 205 -6.24 -5.29 -17.81
N CYS A 206 -5.85 -5.72 -16.62
CA CYS A 206 -6.15 -7.03 -16.07
C CYS A 206 -7.18 -6.89 -14.94
N SER A 207 -8.32 -7.55 -15.06
CA SER A 207 -9.35 -7.62 -14.02
C SER A 207 -9.33 -8.98 -13.32
N CYS A 208 -9.54 -9.02 -12.00
CA CYS A 208 -9.77 -10.27 -11.27
C CYS A 208 -11.16 -10.25 -10.64
N GLY A 209 -12.03 -11.21 -11.02
CA GLY A 209 -13.37 -11.36 -10.45
C GLY A 209 -14.22 -12.38 -11.19
N PRO A 210 -15.43 -12.72 -10.68
CA PRO A 210 -16.40 -13.50 -11.44
C PRO A 210 -16.68 -12.75 -12.75
N GLY A 211 -16.70 -13.46 -13.87
CA GLY A 211 -16.49 -12.96 -15.25
C GLY A 211 -17.45 -11.90 -15.82
N ASN A 212 -18.04 -11.02 -15.01
CA ASN A 212 -18.92 -9.91 -15.39
C ASN A 212 -18.66 -8.65 -14.51
N LEU A 213 -17.40 -8.27 -14.29
CA LEU A 213 -17.08 -6.91 -13.87
C LEU A 213 -17.10 -6.01 -15.13
N LYS A 214 -18.32 -5.71 -15.61
CA LYS A 214 -18.58 -4.72 -16.67
C LYS A 214 -18.60 -3.32 -16.07
#